data_AF-A0AA35V2E3-F1
#
_entry.id   AF-A0AA35V2E3-F1
#
_cell.length_a   1.000
_cell.length_b   1.000
_cell.length_c   1.000
_cell.angle_alpha   90.00
_cell.angle_beta   90.00
_cell.angle_gamma   90.00
#
_symmetry.space_group_name_H-M   'P 1'
#
loop_
_entity.id
_entity.type
_entity.pdbx_description
1 polymer ?
#
loop_
_entity_poly.entity_id
_entity_poly.type
_entity_poly.pdbx_seq_one_letter_code
_entity_poly.pdbx_strand_id
1 'polypeptide(L)'
;MMTERLPVLSRIRLTLSLLLLGPASAGAGLTGPANYWECILHGMEDVKNDPVAREVMKICLSDFPDGFSVEEPLEGTPTECILKHGEDVSSALAAQQIHIACNVLYSRP
;
A
#
# COMPACT_ATOMS: atom_id res chain seq x y z
N MET A 1 -36.24 -59.53 -33.68
CA MET A 1 -36.78 -59.23 -32.33
C MET A 1 -36.08 -57.98 -31.84
N MET A 2 -36.87 -56.91 -31.74
CA MET A 2 -36.44 -55.57 -31.33
C MET A 2 -36.32 -55.53 -29.82
N THR A 3 -35.20 -55.01 -29.31
CA THR A 3 -35.08 -54.63 -27.90
C THR A 3 -34.29 -53.33 -27.81
N GLU A 4 -35.04 -52.22 -27.77
CA GLU A 4 -34.56 -50.91 -27.37
C GLU A 4 -34.12 -50.94 -25.90
N ARG A 5 -32.94 -50.36 -25.61
CA ARG A 5 -32.60 -49.84 -24.27
C ARG A 5 -31.63 -48.65 -24.41
N LEU A 6 -32.18 -47.44 -24.41
CA LEU A 6 -31.52 -46.26 -23.81
C LEU A 6 -31.64 -46.39 -22.29
N PRO A 7 -30.59 -46.14 -21.49
CA PRO A 7 -30.42 -44.83 -20.84
C PRO A 7 -28.92 -44.53 -20.56
N VAL A 8 -28.41 -43.44 -19.98
CA VAL A 8 -28.86 -42.45 -19.00
C VAL A 8 -28.06 -41.18 -19.30
N LEU A 9 -28.74 -40.06 -19.55
CA LEU A 9 -28.15 -38.72 -19.45
C LEU A 9 -27.67 -38.52 -18.00
N SER A 10 -26.38 -38.71 -17.75
CA SER A 10 -25.76 -38.36 -16.47
C SER A 10 -25.57 -36.85 -16.43
N ARG A 11 -26.49 -36.21 -15.70
CA ARG A 11 -26.54 -34.79 -15.39
C ARG A 11 -25.36 -34.43 -14.48
N ILE A 12 -24.17 -34.22 -15.03
CA ILE A 12 -23.11 -33.52 -14.30
C ILE A 12 -23.47 -32.05 -14.33
N ARG A 13 -24.05 -31.59 -13.23
CA ARG A 13 -24.39 -30.19 -12.96
C ARG A 13 -23.10 -29.37 -13.04
N LEU A 14 -22.99 -28.56 -14.08
CA LEU A 14 -22.04 -27.45 -14.16
C LEU A 14 -22.49 -26.41 -13.13
N THR A 15 -22.15 -26.59 -11.85
CA THR A 15 -22.28 -25.52 -10.85
C THR A 15 -21.18 -24.51 -11.11
N LEU A 16 -21.49 -23.61 -12.05
CA LEU A 16 -20.86 -22.32 -12.22
C LEU A 16 -21.07 -21.54 -10.91
N SER A 17 -20.16 -21.73 -9.96
CA SER A 17 -20.07 -20.91 -8.75
C SER A 17 -19.56 -19.52 -9.15
N LEU A 18 -20.47 -18.75 -9.74
CA LEU A 18 -20.39 -17.32 -9.94
C LEU A 18 -20.69 -16.64 -8.60
N LEU A 19 -19.72 -16.58 -7.70
CA LEU A 19 -19.87 -15.94 -6.40
C LEU A 19 -18.72 -14.95 -6.17
N LEU A 20 -19.09 -13.67 -6.26
CA LEU A 20 -18.51 -12.52 -5.59
C LEU A 20 -17.18 -11.97 -6.15
N LEU A 21 -17.22 -11.44 -7.37
CA LEU A 21 -16.47 -10.20 -7.64
C LEU A 21 -17.24 -9.03 -6.98
N GLY A 22 -17.05 -8.88 -5.67
CA GLY A 22 -17.29 -7.58 -5.03
C GLY A 22 -16.27 -6.57 -5.58
N PRO A 23 -16.59 -5.27 -5.60
CA PRO A 23 -15.58 -4.26 -5.90
C PRO A 23 -14.46 -4.40 -4.88
N ALA A 24 -13.32 -4.92 -5.31
CA ALA A 24 -12.09 -4.80 -4.56
C ALA A 24 -11.81 -3.31 -4.53
N SER A 25 -12.19 -2.66 -3.43
CA SER A 25 -11.63 -1.37 -3.07
C SER A 25 -10.13 -1.55 -3.20
N ALA A 26 -9.51 -0.90 -4.17
CA ALA A 26 -8.07 -0.86 -4.33
C ALA A 26 -7.50 -0.02 -3.17
N GLY A 27 -7.61 -0.53 -1.94
CA GLY A 27 -6.71 -0.15 -0.87
C GLY A 27 -5.38 -0.82 -1.19
N ALA A 28 -4.30 -0.08 -1.00
CA ALA A 28 -2.92 -0.52 -1.09
C ALA A 28 -2.77 -2.03 -0.83
N GLY A 29 -2.11 -2.75 -1.75
CA GLY A 29 -1.95 -4.19 -1.67
C GLY A 29 -1.31 -4.65 -0.36
N LEU A 30 -1.29 -5.96 -0.13
CA LEU A 30 -0.78 -6.66 1.07
C LEU A 30 0.60 -6.23 1.61
N THR A 31 1.34 -5.35 0.93
CA THR A 31 2.68 -4.86 1.27
C THR A 31 2.90 -3.36 0.97
N GLY A 32 1.84 -2.58 0.74
CA GLY A 32 1.92 -1.15 0.43
C GLY A 32 1.87 -0.26 1.68
N PRO A 33 2.14 1.05 1.55
CA PRO A 33 2.01 1.99 2.66
C PRO A 33 0.57 2.03 3.18
N ALA A 34 0.41 2.02 4.50
CA ALA A 34 -0.90 2.07 5.15
C ALA A 34 -1.44 3.50 5.32
N ASN A 35 -0.56 4.50 5.26
CA ASN A 35 -0.88 5.90 5.55
C ASN A 35 0.03 6.86 4.77
N TYR A 36 -0.25 8.16 4.89
CA TYR A 36 0.51 9.23 4.22
C TYR A 36 1.99 9.21 4.58
N TRP A 37 2.32 8.99 5.86
CA TRP A 37 3.71 9.04 6.33
C TRP A 37 4.53 7.86 5.82
N GLU A 38 3.94 6.66 5.77
CA GLU A 38 4.60 5.50 5.15
C GLU A 38 4.79 5.69 3.64
N CYS A 39 3.81 6.31 2.97
CA CYS A 39 3.95 6.68 1.56
C CYS A 39 5.10 7.66 1.35
N ILE A 40 5.24 8.67 2.23
CA ILE A 40 6.35 9.62 2.20
C ILE A 40 7.69 8.91 2.37
N LEU A 41 7.81 7.98 3.33
CA LEU A 41 9.06 7.24 3.52
C LEU A 41 9.44 6.46 2.27
N HIS A 42 8.50 5.70 1.71
CA HIS A 42 8.75 4.89 0.52
C HIS A 42 9.04 5.74 -0.72
N GLY A 43 8.30 6.82 -0.92
CA GLY A 43 8.39 7.65 -2.12
C GLY A 43 9.59 8.61 -2.15
N MET A 44 10.33 8.75 -1.05
CA MET A 44 11.40 9.76 -0.91
C MET A 44 12.82 9.20 -0.85
N GLU A 45 13.03 7.88 -0.77
CA GLU A 45 14.34 7.24 -0.48
C GLU A 45 15.45 7.62 -1.47
N ASP A 46 15.11 8.00 -2.70
CA ASP A 46 16.05 8.34 -3.77
C ASP A 46 15.87 9.76 -4.31
N VAL A 47 15.07 10.60 -3.66
CA VAL A 47 14.69 11.90 -4.20
C VAL A 47 15.84 12.91 -4.09
N LYS A 48 16.36 13.30 -5.26
CA LYS A 48 17.52 14.20 -5.35
C LYS A 48 17.17 15.68 -5.52
N ASN A 49 15.91 16.03 -5.82
CA ASN A 49 15.49 17.42 -6.06
C ASN A 49 14.09 17.74 -5.50
N ASP A 50 13.89 19.00 -5.09
CA ASP A 50 12.66 19.44 -4.42
C ASP A 50 11.40 19.39 -5.30
N PRO A 51 11.45 19.67 -6.62
CA PRO A 51 10.27 19.50 -7.47
C PRO A 51 9.74 18.07 -7.46
N VAL A 52 10.61 17.06 -7.54
CA VAL A 52 10.20 15.65 -7.43
C VAL A 52 9.59 15.38 -6.06
N ALA A 53 10.20 15.87 -4.97
CA ALA A 53 9.64 15.71 -3.62
C ALA A 53 8.20 16.25 -3.53
N ARG A 54 7.91 17.41 -4.14
CA ARG A 54 6.55 17.98 -4.14
C ARG A 54 5.54 17.10 -4.88
N GLU A 55 5.95 16.47 -5.98
CA GLU A 55 5.06 15.56 -6.71
C GLU A 55 4.80 14.29 -5.92
N VAL A 56 5.81 13.72 -5.25
CA VAL A 56 5.63 12.59 -4.32
C VAL A 56 4.64 12.95 -3.22
N MET A 57 4.77 14.13 -2.60
CA MET A 57 3.82 14.60 -1.57
C MET A 57 2.39 14.68 -2.10
N LYS A 58 2.18 15.17 -3.32
CA LYS A 58 0.83 15.24 -3.92
C LYS A 58 0.24 13.86 -4.18
N ILE A 59 1.07 12.92 -4.66
CA ILE A 59 0.65 11.53 -4.88
C ILE A 59 0.23 10.92 -3.54
N CYS A 60 1.09 10.99 -2.53
CA CYS A 60 0.77 10.46 -1.20
C CYS A 60 -0.47 11.12 -0.59
N LEU A 61 -0.66 12.42 -0.77
CA LEU A 61 -1.86 13.11 -0.30
C LEU A 61 -3.13 12.67 -1.04
N SER A 62 -3.02 12.43 -2.35
CA SER A 62 -4.14 11.95 -3.18
C SER A 62 -4.55 10.53 -2.81
N ASP A 63 -3.57 9.67 -2.52
CA ASP A 63 -3.80 8.26 -2.17
C ASP A 63 -4.28 8.11 -0.72
N PHE A 64 -3.89 9.03 0.17
CA PHE A 64 -4.18 9.01 1.60
C PHE A 64 -4.76 10.34 2.09
N PRO A 65 -5.95 10.76 1.60
CA PRO A 65 -6.52 12.08 1.90
C PRO A 65 -6.76 12.33 3.40
N ASP A 66 -7.07 11.27 4.15
CA ASP A 66 -7.27 11.30 5.61
C ASP A 66 -6.16 10.54 6.37
N GLY A 67 -5.16 10.02 5.67
CA GLY A 67 -4.15 9.08 6.20
C GLY A 67 -3.02 9.75 6.97
N PHE A 68 -3.27 10.89 7.62
CA PHE A 68 -2.27 11.53 8.49
C PHE A 68 -2.25 10.93 9.90
N SER A 69 -3.28 10.17 10.26
CA SER A 69 -3.36 9.47 11.54
C SER A 69 -2.50 8.21 11.52
N VAL A 70 -1.77 8.00 12.61
CA VAL A 70 -1.01 6.78 12.88
C VAL A 70 -1.71 6.10 14.05
N GLU A 71 -2.22 4.89 13.83
CA GLU A 71 -2.94 4.13 14.87
C GLU A 71 -1.97 3.59 15.92
N GLU A 72 -0.82 3.07 15.48
CA GLU A 72 0.22 2.53 16.35
C GLU A 72 1.62 2.92 15.85
N PRO A 73 2.52 3.37 16.73
CA PRO A 73 3.91 3.61 16.35
C PRO A 73 4.59 2.31 15.89
N LEU A 74 5.45 2.42 14.87
CA LEU A 74 6.28 1.35 14.39
C LEU A 74 7.42 1.02 15.36
N GLU A 75 7.94 -0.20 15.29
CA GLU A 75 9.07 -0.62 16.12
C GLU A 75 10.40 0.02 15.66
N GLY A 76 11.11 0.66 16.57
CA GLY A 76 12.43 1.25 16.32
C GLY A 76 12.55 2.66 16.90
N THR A 77 13.59 3.38 16.46
CA THR A 77 13.78 4.80 16.81
C THR A 77 13.67 5.70 15.58
N PRO A 78 13.23 6.97 15.74
CA PRO A 78 13.24 7.94 14.64
C PRO A 78 14.62 8.09 13.98
N THR A 79 15.70 8.03 14.76
CA THR A 79 17.08 8.14 14.24
C THR A 79 17.43 7.00 13.30
N GLU A 80 17.10 5.76 13.65
CA GLU A 80 17.33 4.60 12.78
C GLU A 80 16.53 4.71 11.48
N CYS A 81 15.28 5.17 11.56
CA CYS A 81 14.44 5.44 10.41
C CYS A 81 15.07 6.51 9.49
N ILE A 82 15.54 7.62 10.05
CA ILE A 82 16.17 8.71 9.27
C ILE A 82 17.44 8.22 8.58
N LEU A 83 18.29 7.47 9.27
CA LEU A 83 19.51 6.93 8.68
C LEU A 83 19.20 5.97 7.54
N LYS A 84 18.18 5.14 7.69
CA LYS A 84 17.77 4.17 6.67
C LYS A 84 17.17 4.85 5.43
N HIS A 85 16.22 5.76 5.60
CA HIS A 85 15.48 6.34 4.49
C HIS A 85 16.16 7.59 3.90
N GLY A 86 17.07 8.21 4.62
CA GLY A 86 17.76 9.45 4.21
C GLY A 86 19.13 9.27 3.58
N GLU A 87 19.70 8.06 3.55
CA GLU A 87 21.07 7.79 3.06
C GLU A 87 21.29 8.33 1.63
N ASP A 88 20.29 8.13 0.77
CA ASP A 88 20.32 8.50 -0.64
C ASP A 88 19.51 9.77 -0.95
N VAL A 89 19.27 10.64 0.01
CA VAL A 89 18.44 11.84 -0.21
C VAL A 89 19.29 13.10 -0.27
N SER A 90 19.27 13.78 -1.42
CA SER A 90 19.96 15.09 -1.59
C SER A 90 19.00 16.28 -1.68
N SER A 91 17.69 16.05 -1.80
CA SER A 91 16.69 17.11 -1.69
C SER A 91 16.52 17.53 -0.23
N ALA A 92 16.64 18.84 0.02
CA ALA A 92 16.41 19.38 1.36
C ALA A 92 14.95 19.17 1.79
N LEU A 93 14.00 19.33 0.86
CA LEU A 93 12.58 19.09 1.14
C LEU A 93 12.30 17.61 1.43
N ALA A 94 12.83 16.69 0.63
CA ALA A 94 12.64 15.26 0.87
C ALA A 94 13.24 14.84 2.22
N ALA A 95 14.46 15.29 2.54
CA ALA A 95 15.09 15.01 3.82
C ALA A 95 14.26 15.54 5.01
N GLN A 96 13.69 16.75 4.88
CA GLN A 96 12.79 17.30 5.90
C GLN A 96 11.53 16.44 6.08
N GLN A 97 10.90 16.00 4.99
CA GLN A 97 9.69 15.18 5.06
C GLN A 97 9.97 13.79 5.64
N ILE A 98 11.09 13.15 5.31
CA ILE A 98 11.54 11.90 5.95
C ILE A 98 11.71 12.11 7.45
N HIS A 99 12.34 13.21 7.85
CA HIS A 99 12.54 13.52 9.27
C HIS A 99 11.19 13.64 10.01
N ILE A 100 10.21 14.33 9.42
CA ILE A 100 8.86 14.46 9.99
C ILE A 100 8.19 13.07 10.05
N ALA A 101 8.18 12.33 8.95
CA ALA A 101 7.55 11.02 8.86
C ALA A 101 8.13 10.03 9.89
N CYS A 102 9.45 9.96 10.02
CA CYS A 102 10.10 9.12 11.03
C CYS A 102 9.74 9.53 12.46
N ASN A 103 9.64 10.83 12.76
CA ASN A 103 9.20 11.27 14.08
C ASN A 103 7.73 10.93 14.34
N VAL A 104 6.86 11.03 13.34
CA VAL A 104 5.44 10.70 13.50
C VAL A 104 5.25 9.19 13.66
N LEU A 105 5.93 8.37 12.85
CA LEU A 105 5.75 6.91 12.83
C LEU A 105 6.46 6.19 13.98
N TYR A 106 7.57 6.71 14.51
CA TYR A 106 8.41 6.00 15.50
C TYR A 106 8.50 6.69 16.87
N SER A 107 7.83 7.83 17.07
CA SER A 107 7.77 8.41 18.43
C SER A 107 6.78 7.61 19.27
N ARG A 108 7.28 6.96 20.33
CA ARG A 108 6.41 6.39 21.36
C ARG A 108 5.77 7.53 22.18
N PRO A 109 4.47 7.43 22.52
CA PRO A 109 3.81 8.37 23.42
C PRO A 109 4.43 8.37 24.82
#